data_AF-A0A956BZW0-F1
#
_entry.id   AF-A0A956BZW0-F1
#
_cell.length_a   1.000
_cell.length_b   1.000
_cell.length_c   1.000
_cell.angle_alpha   90.00
_cell.angle_beta   90.00
_cell.angle_gamma   90.00
#
_symmetry.space_group_name_H-M   'P 1'
#
loop_
_entity.id
_entity.type
_entity.pdbx_description
1 polymer ?
#
loop_
_entity_poly.entity_id
_entity_poly.type
_entity_poly.pdbx_seq_one_letter_code
_entity_poly.pdbx_strand_id
1 'polypeptide(L)' 'DNRAIEGALRRASELRAKGLPTVPWTLEEDCAVNPFLRFDRPSIAGGRTPVESFAALRKAKDQF' A
#
# COMPACT_ATOMS: atom_id res chain seq x y z
N ASP A 1 6.57 8.53 5.00
CA ASP A 1 5.60 7.55 4.46
C ASP A 1 6.04 6.09 4.52
N ASN A 2 7.31 5.73 4.31
CA ASN A 2 7.74 4.31 4.35
C ASN A 2 7.70 3.63 5.73
N ARG A 3 7.84 4.36 6.84
CA ARG A 3 7.84 3.73 8.19
C ARG A 3 6.54 2.98 8.51
N ALA A 4 5.40 3.50 8.07
CA ALA A 4 4.11 2.83 8.25
C ALA A 4 4.03 1.53 7.43
N ILE A 5 4.54 1.57 6.19
CA ILE A 5 4.62 0.40 5.30
C ILE A 5 5.53 -0.67 5.90
N GLU A 6 6.72 -0.30 6.37
CA GLU A 6 7.67 -1.20 7.02
C GLU A 6 7.08 -1.84 8.29
N GLY A 7 6.37 -1.03 9.09
CA GLY A 7 5.67 -1.52 10.28
C GLY A 7 4.58 -2.54 9.94
N ALA A 8 3.73 -2.23 8.96
CA ALA A 8 2.69 -3.14 8.50
C ALA A 8 3.28 -4.43 7.90
N LEU A 9 4.39 -4.32 7.15
CA LEU A 9 5.09 -5.49 6.59
C LEU A 9 5.63 -6.39 7.70
N ARG A 10 6.28 -5.83 8.73
CA ARG A 10 6.76 -6.60 9.89
C ARG A 10 5.62 -7.32 10.60
N ARG A 11 4.52 -6.61 10.92
CA ARG A 11 3.33 -7.22 11.55
C ARG A 11 2.76 -8.36 10.69
N ALA A 12 2.62 -8.14 9.38
CA ALA A 12 2.10 -9.15 8.47
C ALA A 12 3.03 -10.38 8.35
N SER A 13 4.34 -10.19 8.42
CA SER A 13 5.31 -11.30 8.42
C SER A 13 5.26 -12.11 9.72
N GLU A 14 5.14 -11.45 10.88
CA GLU A 14 5.00 -12.11 12.18
C GLU A 14 3.70 -12.92 12.31
N LEU A 15 2.58 -12.37 11.83
CA LEU A 15 1.29 -13.08 11.82
C LEU A 15 1.34 -14.31 10.90
N ARG A 16 1.90 -14.15 9.69
CA ARG A 16 2.08 -15.27 8.76
C ARG A 16 2.99 -16.37 9.30
N ALA A 17 4.09 -16.00 9.97
CA ALA A 17 4.98 -16.97 10.61
C ALA A 17 4.28 -17.80 11.71
N LYS A 18 3.23 -17.25 12.33
CA LYS A 18 2.40 -17.92 13.34
C LYS A 18 1.17 -18.63 12.75
N GLY A 19 1.00 -18.62 11.43
CA GLY A 19 -0.20 -19.18 10.78
C GLY A 19 -1.48 -18.40 11.08
N LEU A 20 -1.37 -17.15 11.54
CA LEU A 20 -2.50 -16.31 11.89
C LEU A 20 -2.95 -15.46 10.68
N PRO A 21 -4.26 -15.15 10.58
CA PRO A 21 -4.74 -14.24 9.55
C PRO A 21 -4.11 -12.86 9.73
N THR A 22 -3.84 -12.18 8.61
CA THR A 22 -3.37 -10.79 8.68
C THR A 22 -4.51 -9.82 8.94
N VAL A 23 -5.75 -10.18 8.58
CA VAL A 23 -6.97 -9.35 8.73
C VAL A 23 -7.65 -9.58 10.10
N PRO A 24 -8.50 -8.64 10.58
CA PRO A 24 -8.97 -7.39 9.96
C PRO A 24 -8.04 -6.19 10.21
N TRP A 25 -8.15 -5.16 9.36
CA TRP A 25 -7.46 -3.85 9.50
C TRP A 25 -8.50 -2.73 9.50
N THR A 26 -8.13 -1.56 10.02
CA THR A 26 -8.97 -0.35 9.86
C THR A 26 -8.74 0.30 8.49
N LEU A 27 -9.71 1.09 8.03
CA LEU A 27 -9.54 1.88 6.81
C LEU A 27 -8.39 2.89 6.93
N GLU A 28 -8.18 3.44 8.13
CA GLU A 28 -7.06 4.34 8.41
C GLU A 28 -5.70 3.64 8.21
N GLU A 29 -5.57 2.40 8.71
CA GLU A 29 -4.37 1.59 8.49
C GLU A 29 -4.14 1.32 7.00
N ASP A 30 -5.20 1.00 6.25
CA ASP A 30 -5.07 0.73 4.81
C ASP A 30 -4.69 2.00 4.03
N CYS A 31 -5.31 3.15 4.33
CA CYS A 31 -4.93 4.43 3.74
C CYS A 31 -3.48 4.84 4.03
N ALA A 32 -2.91 4.41 5.15
CA ALA A 32 -1.52 4.70 5.49
C ALA A 32 -0.52 3.89 4.64
N VAL A 33 -0.88 2.67 4.23
CA VAL A 33 0.07 1.71 3.65
C VAL A 33 -0.23 1.29 2.21
N ASN A 34 -1.48 1.35 1.78
CA ASN A 34 -1.92 0.89 0.47
C ASN A 34 -1.59 1.93 -0.61
N PRO A 35 -0.75 1.60 -1.61
CA PRO A 35 -0.43 2.54 -2.68
C PRO A 35 -1.65 2.89 -3.55
N PHE A 36 -2.64 2.00 -3.67
CA PHE A 36 -3.87 2.24 -4.44
C PHE A 36 -4.85 3.18 -3.74
N LEU A 37 -4.69 3.43 -2.44
CA LEU A 37 -5.46 4.43 -1.70
C LEU A 37 -4.70 5.77 -1.55
N ARG A 38 -3.49 5.84 -2.11
CA ARG A 38 -2.61 7.01 -2.04
C ARG A 38 -2.17 7.48 -3.44
N PHE A 39 -2.89 7.06 -4.48
CA PHE A 39 -2.53 7.30 -5.87
C PHE A 39 -2.43 8.79 -6.21
N ASP A 40 -3.16 9.63 -5.50
CA ASP A 40 -3.21 11.09 -5.67
C ASP A 40 -2.13 11.83 -4.88
N ARG A 41 -1.44 11.18 -3.95
CA ARG A 41 -0.36 11.81 -3.19
C ARG A 41 0.75 12.27 -4.14
N PRO A 42 1.30 13.49 -4.00
CA PRO A 42 2.34 14.00 -4.90
C PRO A 42 3.55 13.06 -5.08
N SER A 43 3.94 12.36 -4.01
CA SER A 43 5.03 11.38 -4.00
C SER A 43 4.75 10.13 -4.85
N ILE A 44 3.49 9.84 -5.15
CA ILE A 44 3.05 8.68 -5.94
C ILE A 44 2.60 9.12 -7.33
N ALA A 45 1.80 10.19 -7.41
CA ALA A 45 1.29 10.73 -8.66
C ALA A 45 2.40 11.20 -9.61
N GLY A 46 3.46 11.83 -9.07
CA GLY A 46 4.58 12.31 -9.87
C GLY A 46 4.15 13.26 -11.00
N GLY A 47 3.17 14.11 -10.75
CA GLY A 47 2.62 15.08 -11.72
C GLY A 47 1.56 14.53 -12.68
N ARG A 48 1.17 13.25 -12.55
CA ARG A 48 0.07 12.65 -13.34
C ARG A 48 -1.29 13.03 -12.80
N THR A 49 -2.32 12.90 -13.65
CA THR A 49 -3.70 12.94 -13.18
C THR A 49 -4.01 11.73 -12.26
N PRO A 50 -5.03 11.83 -11.39
CA PRO A 50 -5.54 10.72 -10.58
C PRO A 50 -5.63 9.38 -11.31
N VAL A 51 -6.27 9.37 -12.48
CA VAL A 51 -6.52 8.15 -13.27
C VAL A 51 -5.23 7.57 -13.84
N GLU A 52 -4.36 8.42 -14.38
CA GLU A 52 -3.06 8.01 -14.92
C GLU A 52 -2.13 7.45 -13.84
N SER A 53 -2.13 8.06 -12.64
CA SER A 53 -1.38 7.57 -11.49
C SER A 53 -1.85 6.17 -11.07
N PHE A 54 -3.16 5.98 -10.94
CA PHE A 54 -3.73 4.68 -10.58
C PHE A 54 -3.40 3.60 -11.63
N ALA A 55 -3.54 3.92 -12.92
CA ALA A 55 -3.22 3.00 -14.01
C ALA A 55 -1.72 2.63 -14.02
N ALA A 56 -0.84 3.61 -13.82
CA ALA A 56 0.60 3.38 -13.73
C ALA A 56 0.98 2.50 -12.54
N LEU A 57 0.39 2.74 -11.36
CA LEU A 57 0.55 1.91 -10.17
C LEU A 57 0.12 0.46 -10.41
N ARG A 58 -1.03 0.26 -11.06
CA ARG A 58 -1.53 -1.08 -11.36
C ARG A 58 -0.58 -1.82 -12.30
N LYS A 59 -0.17 -1.17 -13.39
CA LYS A 59 0.79 -1.73 -14.35
C LYS A 59 2.12 -2.08 -13.69
N ALA A 60 2.63 -1.22 -12.82
CA ALA A 60 3.86 -1.49 -12.08
C ALA A 60 3.72 -2.71 -11.16
N LYS A 61 2.59 -2.85 -10.45
CA LYS A 61 2.33 -4.01 -9.60
C LYS A 61 2.15 -5.31 -10.39
N ASP A 62 1.64 -5.25 -11.62
CA ASP A 62 1.48 -6.45 -12.46
C ASP A 62 2.84 -7.03 -12.92
N GLN A 63 3.91 -6.24 -12.86
CA GLN A 63 5.26 -6.62 -13.30
C GLN A 63 6.23 -6.88 -12.15
N PHE A 64 5.77 -6.79 -10.90
CA PHE A 64 6.57 -6.89 -9.67
C PHE A 64 6.36 -8.23 -8.97
#